data_AF-A0A8J8NK67-F1
#
_entry.id   AF-A0A8J8NK67-F1
#
_cell.length_a   1.000
_cell.length_b   1.000
_cell.length_c   1.000
_cell.angle_alpha   90.00
_cell.angle_beta   90.00
_cell.angle_gamma   90.00
#
_symmetry.space_group_name_H-M   'P 1'
#
loop_
_entity.id
_entity.type
_entity.pdbx_description
1 polymer ?
#
loop_
_entity_poly.entity_id
_entity_poly.type
_entity_poly.pdbx_seq_one_letter_code
_entity_poly.pdbx_strand_id
1 'polypeptide(L)'
;MVEPSQNPSFDLYNQKLQPDLDSMKYHISSAVDAKTGECPENFKCGICLQLVHLPEQCSSCDQMFCKECFMEWRVKRKQTCSNCKKETISEPLNRILKKILDETMLKGCPIEGCQASQTSMTYEQLIKHQQSQCQQVLVSCPYDKCKRTFKR
;
A
#
# COMPACT_ATOMS: atom_id res chain seq x y z
N MET A 1 7.95 -6.29 57.20
CA MET A 1 8.56 -5.32 56.28
C MET A 1 8.50 -5.95 54.91
N VAL A 2 7.54 -5.52 54.08
CA VAL A 2 7.28 -6.08 52.75
C VAL A 2 7.84 -5.07 51.76
N GLU A 3 8.87 -5.45 51.02
CA GLU A 3 9.47 -4.60 50.01
C GLU A 3 8.59 -4.51 48.75
N PRO A 4 8.57 -3.37 48.04
CA PRO A 4 7.64 -3.13 46.95
C PRO A 4 8.10 -3.80 45.65
N SER A 5 7.17 -4.52 45.01
CA SER A 5 7.30 -5.04 43.65
C SER A 5 7.55 -3.91 42.65
N GLN A 6 8.74 -3.85 42.08
CA GLN A 6 9.05 -2.99 40.94
C GLN A 6 8.43 -3.58 39.68
N ASN A 7 7.39 -2.91 39.20
CA ASN A 7 6.69 -3.20 37.95
C ASN A 7 7.41 -2.41 36.83
N PRO A 8 8.15 -3.04 35.90
CA PRO A 8 8.79 -2.31 34.81
C PRO A 8 7.75 -1.98 33.74
N SER A 9 7.20 -0.78 33.86
CA SER A 9 6.90 0.19 32.80
C SER A 9 6.82 -0.37 31.37
N PHE A 10 5.61 -0.66 30.92
CA PHE A 10 4.86 0.01 29.82
C PHE A 10 5.57 0.64 28.59
N ASP A 11 6.88 0.45 28.36
CA ASP A 11 7.66 1.21 27.37
C ASP A 11 7.98 0.45 26.06
N LEU A 12 7.17 -0.55 25.69
CA LEU A 12 7.31 -1.27 24.40
C LEU A 12 6.13 -1.10 23.45
N TYR A 13 5.12 -0.29 23.80
CA TYR A 13 3.91 -0.09 22.99
C TYR A 13 4.09 0.98 21.89
N ASN A 14 5.20 0.93 21.15
CA ASN A 14 5.42 1.76 19.96
C ASN A 14 6.10 0.98 18.82
N GLN A 15 6.01 -0.36 18.83
CA GLN A 15 6.23 -1.13 17.62
C GLN A 15 5.01 -0.95 16.72
N LYS A 16 5.14 0.00 15.79
CA LYS A 16 4.22 0.28 14.68
C LYS A 16 3.55 -1.01 14.22
N LEU A 17 2.24 -1.12 14.46
CA LEU A 17 1.39 -2.15 13.86
C LEU A 17 1.64 -2.11 12.34
N GLN A 18 2.41 -3.06 11.84
CA GLN A 18 2.65 -3.16 10.40
C GLN A 18 1.37 -3.72 9.80
N PRO A 19 0.77 -3.03 8.82
CA PRO A 19 -0.40 -3.57 8.15
C PRO A 19 -0.03 -4.91 7.54
N ASP A 20 -0.97 -5.85 7.60
CA ASP A 20 -0.80 -7.12 6.91
C ASP A 20 -0.59 -6.81 5.42
N LEU A 21 0.58 -7.20 4.89
CA LEU A 21 1.01 -6.86 3.52
C LEU A 21 -0.02 -7.35 2.49
N ASP A 22 -0.64 -8.51 2.75
CA ASP A 22 -1.67 -9.05 1.87
C ASP A 22 -3.00 -8.28 1.98
N SER A 23 -3.34 -7.74 3.15
CA SER A 23 -4.51 -6.88 3.33
C SER A 23 -4.31 -5.48 2.71
N MET A 24 -3.10 -4.89 2.76
CA MET A 24 -2.84 -3.59 2.11
C MET A 24 -2.83 -3.66 0.57
N LYS A 25 -2.32 -4.76 -0.01
CA LYS A 25 -2.31 -4.98 -1.48
C LYS A 25 -3.70 -4.86 -2.10
N TYR A 26 -4.74 -5.24 -1.36
CA TYR A 26 -6.09 -5.42 -1.91
C TYR A 26 -6.91 -4.13 -1.99
N HIS A 27 -6.52 -3.10 -1.24
CA HIS A 27 -7.41 -1.94 -1.06
C HIS A 27 -7.14 -0.83 -2.06
N ILE A 28 -5.93 -0.26 -2.20
CA ILE A 28 -5.68 0.77 -3.25
C ILE A 28 -5.86 0.23 -4.66
N SER A 29 -5.57 -1.05 -4.88
CA SER A 29 -5.79 -1.69 -6.18
C SER A 29 -7.26 -1.62 -6.63
N SER A 30 -8.21 -1.58 -5.70
CA SER A 30 -9.64 -1.43 -6.00
C SER A 30 -10.10 0.04 -6.13
N ALA A 31 -9.20 1.01 -5.94
CA ALA A 31 -9.55 2.41 -6.08
C ALA A 31 -9.72 2.79 -7.56
N VAL A 32 -10.79 3.54 -7.83
CA VAL A 32 -11.15 3.97 -9.18
C VAL A 32 -11.30 5.48 -9.23
N ASP A 33 -11.16 6.05 -10.42
CA ASP A 33 -11.34 7.47 -10.66
C ASP A 33 -12.73 7.94 -10.21
N ALA A 34 -12.78 9.11 -9.57
CA ALA A 34 -14.01 9.64 -8.98
C ALA A 34 -15.08 9.97 -10.02
N LYS A 35 -14.68 10.35 -11.24
CA LYS A 35 -15.58 10.82 -12.30
C LYS A 35 -16.09 9.68 -13.15
N THR A 36 -15.18 8.80 -13.58
CA THR A 36 -15.46 7.71 -14.52
C THR A 36 -15.83 6.42 -13.79
N GLY A 37 -15.35 6.22 -12.56
CA GLY A 37 -15.47 4.95 -11.86
C GLY A 37 -14.59 3.85 -12.42
N GLU A 38 -13.65 4.18 -13.30
CA GLU A 38 -12.70 3.24 -13.90
C GLU A 38 -11.30 3.43 -13.30
N CYS A 39 -10.45 2.40 -13.39
CA CYS A 39 -9.05 2.54 -13.01
C CYS A 39 -8.34 3.46 -14.01
N PRO A 40 -7.62 4.52 -13.56
CA PRO A 40 -6.81 5.35 -14.45
C PRO A 40 -5.82 4.50 -15.26
N GLU A 41 -6.06 4.34 -16.56
CA GLU A 41 -5.28 3.44 -17.44
C GLU A 41 -3.78 3.68 -17.36
N ASN A 42 -3.39 4.97 -17.30
CA ASN A 42 -2.00 5.39 -17.25
C ASN A 42 -1.29 5.00 -15.95
N PHE A 43 -2.01 4.61 -14.90
CA PHE A 43 -1.45 4.30 -13.58
C PHE A 43 -1.72 2.84 -13.16
N LYS A 44 -1.92 1.96 -14.13
CA LYS A 44 -2.05 0.52 -13.88
C LYS A 44 -0.70 -0.15 -13.65
N CYS A 45 -0.66 -1.02 -12.66
CA CYS A 45 0.45 -1.92 -12.41
C CYS A 45 0.56 -2.96 -13.52
N GLY A 46 1.73 -3.12 -14.14
CA GLY A 46 1.97 -4.13 -15.17
C GLY A 46 2.01 -5.60 -14.68
N ILE A 47 1.62 -5.86 -13.42
CA ILE A 47 1.54 -7.20 -12.83
C ILE A 47 0.13 -7.49 -12.33
N CYS A 48 -0.41 -6.67 -11.42
CA CYS A 48 -1.75 -6.90 -10.88
C CYS A 48 -2.86 -6.26 -11.72
N LEU A 49 -2.52 -5.40 -12.70
CA LEU A 49 -3.46 -4.69 -13.60
C LEU A 49 -4.41 -3.71 -12.90
N GLN A 50 -4.14 -3.40 -11.64
CA GLN A 50 -4.89 -2.48 -10.80
C GLN A 50 -4.14 -1.16 -10.63
N LEU A 51 -4.78 -0.15 -10.03
CA LEU A 51 -4.12 1.11 -9.70
C LEU A 51 -2.85 0.84 -8.87
N VAL A 52 -1.74 1.45 -9.25
CA VAL A 52 -0.46 1.26 -8.57
C VAL A 52 -0.53 1.70 -7.10
N HIS A 53 -0.09 0.82 -6.19
CA HIS A 53 0.13 1.12 -4.77
C HIS A 53 1.63 1.32 -4.52
N LEU A 54 2.00 2.48 -3.98
CA LEU A 54 3.40 2.88 -3.79
C LEU A 54 4.23 2.59 -5.05
N PRO A 55 3.95 3.31 -6.15
CA PRO A 55 4.47 2.96 -7.46
C PRO A 55 5.99 3.03 -7.55
N GLU A 56 6.53 2.06 -8.25
CA GLU A 56 7.89 2.08 -8.76
C GLU A 56 7.86 1.80 -10.27
N GLN A 57 8.86 2.26 -11.00
CA GLN A 57 8.99 2.10 -12.44
C GLN A 57 10.21 1.24 -12.80
N CYS A 58 10.08 0.52 -13.91
CA CYS A 58 11.21 -0.18 -14.53
C CYS A 58 12.16 0.82 -15.19
N SER A 59 13.43 0.82 -14.78
CA SER A 59 14.47 1.73 -15.31
C SER A 59 14.74 1.59 -16.83
N SER A 60 14.24 0.52 -17.45
CA SER A 60 14.46 0.23 -18.88
C SER A 60 13.27 0.55 -19.79
N CYS A 61 12.04 0.65 -19.26
CA CYS A 61 10.85 0.83 -20.09
C CYS A 61 9.75 1.69 -19.45
N ASP A 62 10.03 2.27 -18.27
CA ASP A 62 9.14 3.15 -17.51
C ASP A 62 7.78 2.53 -17.13
N GLN A 63 7.59 1.22 -17.35
CA GLN A 63 6.39 0.53 -16.91
C GLN A 63 6.26 0.63 -15.38
N MET A 64 5.09 1.05 -14.93
CA MET A 64 4.77 1.18 -13.52
C MET A 64 4.30 -0.13 -12.91
N PHE A 65 4.69 -0.33 -11.66
CA PHE A 65 4.33 -1.47 -10.83
C PHE A 65 4.04 -0.99 -9.41
N CYS A 66 3.20 -1.72 -8.67
CA CYS A 66 3.22 -1.60 -7.22
C CYS A 66 4.58 -2.08 -6.71
N LYS A 67 5.16 -1.38 -5.72
CA LYS A 67 6.43 -1.76 -5.10
C LYS A 67 6.51 -3.24 -4.73
N GLU A 68 5.46 -3.75 -4.09
CA GLU A 68 5.39 -5.15 -3.65
C GLU A 68 5.26 -6.12 -4.82
N CYS A 69 4.43 -5.81 -5.82
CA CYS A 69 4.32 -6.62 -7.03
C CYS A 69 5.68 -6.74 -7.72
N PHE A 70 6.42 -5.65 -7.83
CA PHE A 70 7.72 -5.66 -8.48
C PHE A 70 8.77 -6.42 -7.68
N MET A 71 8.78 -6.23 -6.36
CA MET A 71 9.66 -6.97 -5.44
C MET A 71 9.42 -8.48 -5.52
N GLU A 72 8.16 -8.93 -5.40
CA GLU A 72 7.81 -10.34 -5.50
C GLU A 72 8.19 -10.94 -6.87
N TRP A 73 7.93 -10.19 -7.94
CA TRP A 73 8.27 -10.61 -9.29
C TRP A 73 9.77 -10.80 -9.45
N ARG A 74 10.58 -9.83 -8.99
CA ARG A 74 12.05 -9.88 -9.09
C ARG A 74 12.64 -11.06 -8.33
N VAL A 75 12.10 -11.39 -7.16
CA VAL A 75 12.48 -12.60 -6.38
C VAL A 75 12.18 -13.88 -7.17
N LYS A 76 11.02 -13.96 -7.83
CA LYS A 76 10.59 -15.16 -8.56
C LYS A 76 11.25 -15.30 -9.95
N ARG A 77 11.65 -14.21 -10.61
CA ARG A 77 11.99 -14.17 -12.05
C ARG A 77 13.33 -13.51 -12.37
N LYS A 78 14.35 -13.74 -11.53
CA LYS A 78 15.75 -13.36 -11.78
C LYS A 78 15.93 -11.88 -12.17
N GLN A 79 15.28 -10.95 -11.45
CA GLN A 79 15.50 -9.51 -11.64
C GLN A 79 15.10 -8.94 -13.03
N THR A 80 14.22 -9.62 -13.77
CA THR A 80 13.74 -9.16 -15.09
C THR A 80 12.40 -8.43 -15.00
N CYS A 81 12.17 -7.45 -15.87
CA CYS A 81 10.88 -6.76 -15.99
C CYS A 81 9.81 -7.68 -16.60
N SER A 82 8.58 -7.71 -16.05
CA SER A 82 7.48 -8.49 -16.63
C SER A 82 7.06 -7.98 -18.02
N ASN A 83 7.26 -6.69 -18.30
CA ASN A 83 6.86 -6.05 -19.55
C ASN A 83 7.93 -6.18 -20.65
N CYS A 84 9.13 -5.61 -20.42
CA CYS A 84 10.17 -5.57 -21.45
C CYS A 84 11.18 -6.73 -21.39
N LYS A 85 11.10 -7.60 -20.36
CA LYS A 85 11.99 -8.75 -20.12
C LYS A 85 13.48 -8.45 -19.98
N LYS A 86 13.87 -7.17 -19.90
CA LYS A 86 15.24 -6.75 -19.60
C LYS A 86 15.52 -6.85 -18.10
N GLU A 87 16.78 -7.05 -17.75
CA GLU A 87 17.24 -6.86 -16.37
C GLU A 87 17.01 -5.41 -15.97
N THR A 88 16.43 -5.21 -14.79
CA THR A 88 16.04 -3.87 -14.35
C THR A 88 16.18 -3.75 -12.85
N ILE A 89 16.43 -2.52 -12.42
CA ILE A 89 16.25 -2.10 -11.04
C ILE A 89 14.89 -1.43 -10.88
N SER A 90 14.48 -1.29 -9.64
CA SER A 90 13.29 -0.54 -9.28
C SER A 90 13.66 0.91 -9.01
N GLU A 91 12.97 1.83 -9.65
CA GLU A 91 13.17 3.27 -9.48
C GLU A 91 11.86 3.94 -9.03
N PRO A 92 11.94 5.01 -8.23
CA PRO A 92 10.76 5.82 -7.95
C PRO A 92 10.22 6.45 -9.24
N LEU A 93 8.92 6.75 -9.26
CA LEU A 93 8.34 7.51 -10.37
C LEU A 93 9.08 8.82 -10.60
N ASN A 94 9.16 9.23 -11.86
CA ASN A 94 9.60 10.58 -12.17
C ASN A 94 8.69 11.61 -11.47
N ARG A 95 9.24 12.80 -11.19
CA ARG A 95 8.56 13.81 -10.36
C ARG A 95 7.22 14.26 -10.96
N ILE A 96 7.11 14.31 -12.29
CA ILE A 96 5.91 14.77 -12.99
C ILE A 96 4.79 13.74 -12.85
N LEU A 97 5.06 12.47 -13.18
CA LEU A 97 4.11 11.36 -13.05
C LEU A 97 3.67 11.18 -11.60
N LYS A 98 4.62 11.28 -10.65
CA LYS A 98 4.27 11.23 -9.23
C LYS A 98 3.28 12.32 -8.86
N LYS A 99 3.53 13.57 -9.29
CA LYS A 99 2.64 14.69 -9.01
C LYS A 99 1.24 14.49 -9.62
N ILE A 100 1.17 14.05 -10.88
CA ILE A 100 -0.11 13.76 -11.55
C ILE A 100 -0.87 12.67 -10.80
N LEU A 101 -0.19 11.59 -10.40
CA LEU A 101 -0.80 10.53 -9.63
C LEU A 101 -1.29 11.04 -8.27
N ASP A 102 -0.45 11.74 -7.51
CA ASP A 102 -0.77 12.27 -6.19
C ASP A 102 -2.03 13.17 -6.20
N GLU A 103 -2.21 13.96 -7.27
CA GLU A 103 -3.33 14.89 -7.49
C GLU A 103 -4.57 14.20 -8.11
N THR A 104 -4.47 12.94 -8.55
CA THR A 104 -5.58 12.21 -9.17
C THR A 104 -6.70 11.98 -8.15
N MET A 105 -7.92 12.39 -8.51
CA MET A 105 -9.12 12.23 -7.67
C MET A 105 -9.70 10.83 -7.83
N LEU A 106 -9.76 10.11 -6.72
CA LEU A 106 -10.30 8.76 -6.65
C LEU A 106 -11.61 8.77 -5.87
N LYS A 107 -12.43 7.75 -6.12
CA LYS A 107 -13.47 7.38 -5.14
C LYS A 107 -12.79 7.12 -3.80
N GLY A 108 -13.57 7.29 -2.74
CA GLY A 108 -13.08 7.22 -1.38
C GLY A 108 -12.45 5.87 -1.01
N CYS A 109 -12.20 5.68 0.28
CA CYS A 109 -11.58 4.44 0.75
C CYS A 109 -12.38 3.20 0.28
N PRO A 110 -11.77 2.27 -0.47
CA PRO A 110 -12.46 1.11 -1.03
C PRO A 110 -12.72 0.00 0.00
N ILE A 111 -12.32 0.21 1.26
CA ILE A 111 -12.58 -0.74 2.35
C ILE A 111 -14.02 -0.60 2.80
N GLU A 112 -14.77 -1.70 2.73
CA GLU A 112 -16.15 -1.76 3.19
C GLU A 112 -16.27 -1.32 4.66
N GLY A 113 -17.28 -0.50 4.95
CA GLY A 113 -17.51 0.05 6.29
C GLY A 113 -16.60 1.22 6.67
N CYS A 114 -15.68 1.66 5.81
CA CYS A 114 -14.93 2.88 6.05
C CYS A 114 -15.82 4.12 5.79
N GLN A 115 -15.86 5.06 6.74
CA GLN A 115 -16.61 6.31 6.59
C GLN A 115 -16.12 7.15 5.40
N ALA A 116 -14.83 7.05 5.08
CA ALA A 116 -14.22 7.78 3.98
C ALA A 116 -14.50 7.14 2.60
N SER A 117 -15.28 6.06 2.51
CA SER A 117 -15.68 5.41 1.24
C SER A 117 -16.59 6.29 0.38
N GLN A 118 -17.41 7.13 1.01
CA GLN A 118 -18.37 8.00 0.34
C GLN A 118 -17.78 9.35 -0.10
N THR A 119 -16.55 9.65 0.32
CA THR A 119 -15.90 10.93 0.07
C THR A 119 -14.78 10.75 -0.94
N SER A 120 -14.86 11.41 -2.08
CA SER A 120 -13.76 11.43 -3.05
C SER A 120 -12.53 12.12 -2.44
N MET A 121 -11.35 11.61 -2.74
CA MET A 121 -10.08 12.12 -2.21
C MET A 121 -8.96 11.94 -3.22
N THR A 122 -7.86 12.68 -3.04
CA THR A 122 -6.70 12.48 -3.92
C THR A 122 -6.00 11.15 -3.61
N TYR A 123 -5.23 10.61 -4.55
CA TYR A 123 -4.40 9.43 -4.32
C TYR A 123 -3.52 9.61 -3.07
N GLU A 124 -2.85 10.76 -2.92
CA GLU A 124 -2.00 11.02 -1.74
C GLU A 124 -2.79 10.94 -0.43
N GLN A 125 -4.00 11.51 -0.40
CA GLN A 125 -4.90 11.45 0.75
C GLN A 125 -5.35 10.01 1.03
N LEU A 126 -5.65 9.24 -0.01
CA LEU A 126 -6.03 7.83 0.11
C LEU A 126 -4.91 6.99 0.72
N ILE A 127 -3.66 7.17 0.25
CA ILE A 127 -2.48 6.49 0.83
C ILE A 127 -2.35 6.82 2.31
N LYS A 128 -2.39 8.11 2.66
CA LYS A 128 -2.30 8.57 4.06
C LYS A 128 -3.42 7.98 4.91
N HIS A 129 -4.64 7.99 4.40
CA HIS A 129 -5.81 7.45 5.08
C HIS A 129 -5.63 5.96 5.39
N GLN A 130 -5.26 5.14 4.41
CA GLN A 130 -5.08 3.70 4.64
C GLN A 130 -3.91 3.40 5.58
N GLN A 131 -2.80 4.12 5.45
CA GLN A 131 -1.61 3.88 6.27
C GLN A 131 -1.82 4.20 7.75
N SER A 132 -2.59 5.23 8.11
CA SER A 132 -2.68 5.67 9.51
C SER A 132 -4.08 5.98 10.05
N GLN A 133 -5.10 6.17 9.22
CA GLN A 133 -6.40 6.70 9.66
C GLN A 133 -7.55 5.70 9.54
N CYS A 134 -7.45 4.73 8.62
CA CYS A 134 -8.52 3.77 8.40
C CYS A 134 -8.56 2.72 9.51
N GLN A 135 -9.65 2.73 10.29
CA GLN A 135 -9.94 1.75 11.34
C GLN A 135 -10.39 0.39 10.77
N GLN A 136 -10.73 0.33 9.49
CA GLN A 136 -11.18 -0.91 8.85
C GLN A 136 -10.03 -1.71 8.23
N VAL A 137 -8.80 -1.18 8.21
CA VAL A 137 -7.63 -1.91 7.75
C VAL A 137 -7.32 -3.06 8.71
N LEU A 138 -7.16 -4.26 8.16
CA LEU A 138 -6.67 -5.40 8.90
C LEU A 138 -5.16 -5.27 9.11
N VAL A 139 -4.74 -5.36 10.36
CA VAL A 139 -3.34 -5.40 10.76
C VAL A 139 -3.05 -6.74 11.43
N SER A 140 -1.84 -7.24 11.23
CA SER A 140 -1.38 -8.47 11.87
C SER A 140 -0.86 -8.19 13.27
N CYS A 141 -1.09 -9.13 14.19
CA CYS A 141 -0.48 -9.07 15.51
C CYS A 141 1.05 -9.04 15.39
N PRO A 142 1.75 -8.10 16.07
CA PRO A 142 3.20 -7.97 15.97
C PRO A 142 3.96 -9.14 16.63
N TYR A 143 3.27 -10.02 17.35
CA TYR A 143 3.87 -11.20 17.95
C TYR A 143 3.89 -12.34 16.93
N ASP A 144 5.07 -12.76 16.47
CA ASP A 144 5.24 -13.76 15.39
C ASP A 144 4.50 -15.09 15.60
N LYS A 145 4.28 -15.49 16.86
CA LYS A 145 3.53 -16.71 17.18
C LYS A 145 2.01 -16.50 17.15
N CYS A 146 1.56 -15.26 17.25
CA CYS A 146 0.16 -14.87 17.16
C CYS A 146 -0.19 -14.56 15.70
N LYS A 147 -0.80 -15.52 15.01
CA LYS A 147 -1.29 -15.37 13.63
C LYS A 147 -2.66 -14.67 13.54
N ARG A 148 -3.02 -13.85 14.53
CA ARG A 148 -4.32 -13.17 14.56
C ARG A 148 -4.23 -11.86 13.78
N THR A 149 -5.28 -11.56 13.03
CA THR A 149 -5.51 -10.27 12.39
C THR A 149 -6.66 -9.55 13.09
N PHE A 150 -6.57 -8.23 13.14
CA PHE A 150 -7.63 -7.39 13.71
C PHE A 150 -7.77 -6.12 12.90
N LYS A 151 -8.97 -5.55 12.93
CA LYS A 151 -9.19 -4.19 12.47
C LYS A 151 -8.40 -3.24 13.37
N ARG A 152 -7.72 -2.27 12.77
CA ARG A 152 -6.94 -1.27 13.51
C ARG A 152 -7.77 -0.52 14.55
#